data_AF-A0A8X6MX47-F1
#
_entry.id   AF-A0A8X6MX47-F1
#
_cell.length_a   1.000
_cell.length_b   1.000
_cell.length_c   1.000
_cell.angle_alpha   90.00
_cell.angle_beta   90.00
_cell.angle_gamma   90.00
#
_symmetry.space_group_name_H-M   'P 1'
#
loop_
_entity.id
_entity.type
_entity.pdbx_description
1 polymer ?
#
loop_
_entity_poly.entity_id
_entity_poly.type
_entity_poly.pdbx_seq_one_letter_code
_entity_poly.pdbx_strand_id
1 'polypeptide(L)'
;MDPKVKDKTGEKKKPKKMISMEAKHEIIAKHESGVRINDLANEYGSNPFTISTNIKQKEVIKKLQPSKGVTIISKLRTNIHDEMEQLLLLWIKEK
;
A
#
# COMPACT_ATOMS: atom_id res chain seq x y z
N MET A 1 -6.13 -27.92 38.69
CA MET A 1 -4.89 -27.12 38.60
C MET A 1 -4.71 -26.76 37.14
N ASP A 2 -5.25 -25.61 36.74
CA ASP A 2 -5.18 -25.13 35.36
C ASP A 2 -3.86 -24.37 35.16
N PRO A 3 -3.04 -24.70 34.14
CA PRO A 3 -1.84 -23.95 33.89
C PRO A 3 -2.20 -22.64 33.18
N LYS A 4 -2.05 -21.55 33.94
CA LYS A 4 -1.96 -20.15 33.52
C LYS A 4 -1.18 -20.01 32.19
N VAL A 5 -1.90 -19.79 31.09
CA VAL A 5 -1.27 -19.43 29.81
C VAL A 5 -0.65 -18.04 29.95
N LYS A 6 0.67 -18.02 29.88
CA LYS A 6 1.53 -16.86 30.05
C LYS A 6 1.28 -15.86 28.93
N ASP A 7 0.84 -14.67 29.33
CA ASP A 7 0.77 -13.48 28.50
C ASP A 7 2.17 -13.16 27.96
N LYS A 8 2.35 -13.32 26.64
CA LYS A 8 3.63 -13.03 25.97
C LYS A 8 3.73 -11.54 25.72
N THR A 9 4.35 -10.88 26.71
CA THR A 9 5.41 -9.87 26.58
C THR A 9 5.37 -9.01 25.31
N GLY A 10 5.10 -7.72 25.52
CA GLY A 10 5.06 -6.69 24.48
C GLY A 10 6.30 -6.62 23.60
N GLU A 11 6.23 -7.27 22.45
CA GLU A 11 7.10 -6.95 21.32
C GLU A 11 6.70 -5.57 20.78
N LYS A 12 7.62 -4.61 20.86
CA LYS A 12 7.48 -3.31 20.20
C LYS A 12 7.28 -3.58 18.71
N LYS A 13 6.04 -3.43 18.22
CA LYS A 13 5.68 -3.63 16.82
C LYS A 13 6.63 -2.77 15.98
N LYS A 14 7.45 -3.43 15.13
CA LYS A 14 8.33 -2.72 14.19
C LYS A 14 7.46 -1.71 13.42
N PRO A 15 7.92 -0.45 13.26
CA PRO A 15 7.15 0.56 12.56
C PRO A 15 6.80 0.02 11.17
N LYS A 16 5.52 0.12 10.80
CA LYS A 16 5.04 -0.38 9.52
C LYS A 16 5.77 0.40 8.42
N LYS A 17 6.68 -0.26 7.70
CA LYS A 17 7.29 0.33 6.50
C LYS A 17 6.18 0.66 5.52
N MET A 18 6.10 1.92 5.16
CA MET A 18 5.05 2.43 4.29
C MET A 18 5.53 2.24 2.85
N ILE A 19 4.83 1.39 2.09
CA ILE A 19 5.16 1.06 0.69
C ILE A 19 4.61 2.17 -0.20
N SER A 20 5.41 2.64 -1.15
CA SER A 20 4.99 3.66 -2.12
C SER A 20 3.86 3.14 -3.02
N MET A 21 3.08 4.04 -3.62
CA MET A 21 2.03 3.66 -4.56
C MET A 21 2.59 2.97 -5.80
N GLU A 22 3.71 3.43 -6.33
CA GLU A 22 4.42 2.80 -7.46
C GLU A 22 4.79 1.36 -7.14
N ALA A 23 5.38 1.11 -5.97
CA ALA A 23 5.73 -0.23 -5.53
C ALA A 23 4.48 -1.11 -5.35
N LYS A 24 3.34 -0.56 -4.89
CA LYS A 24 2.07 -1.32 -4.84
C LYS A 24 1.57 -1.73 -6.22
N HIS A 25 1.67 -0.84 -7.22
CA HIS A 25 1.30 -1.16 -8.60
C HIS A 25 2.23 -2.24 -9.17
N GLU A 26 3.53 -2.15 -8.92
CA GLU A 26 4.51 -3.14 -9.35
C GLU A 26 4.26 -4.51 -8.69
N ILE A 27 3.97 -4.54 -7.38
CA ILE A 27 3.60 -5.76 -6.65
C ILE A 27 2.36 -6.42 -7.27
N ILE A 28 1.34 -5.63 -7.62
CA ILE A 28 0.12 -6.16 -8.28
C ILE A 28 0.46 -6.73 -9.65
N ALA A 29 1.28 -6.02 -10.45
CA ALA A 29 1.69 -6.48 -11.78
C ALA A 29 2.50 -7.79 -11.72
N LYS A 30 3.48 -7.89 -10.80
CA LYS A 30 4.27 -9.12 -10.59
C LYS A 30 3.41 -10.28 -10.07
N HIS A 31 2.43 -10.00 -9.22
CA HIS A 31 1.51 -11.04 -8.77
C HIS A 31 0.58 -11.52 -9.91
N GLU A 32 0.08 -10.61 -10.75
CA GLU A 32 -0.71 -10.96 -11.94
C GLU A 32 0.12 -11.77 -12.97
N SER A 33 1.45 -11.58 -13.02
CA SER A 33 2.36 -12.42 -13.81
C SER A 33 2.71 -13.76 -13.15
N GLY A 34 2.16 -14.08 -11.98
CA GLY A 34 2.30 -15.38 -11.31
C GLY A 34 3.38 -15.49 -10.23
N VAL A 35 4.00 -14.38 -9.81
CA VAL A 35 5.00 -14.40 -8.72
C VAL A 35 4.31 -14.68 -7.38
N ARG A 36 4.92 -15.52 -6.53
CA ARG A 36 4.35 -15.89 -5.23
C ARG A 36 4.44 -14.73 -4.23
N ILE A 37 3.46 -14.68 -3.33
CA ILE A 37 3.37 -13.66 -2.27
C ILE A 37 4.62 -13.64 -1.38
N ASN A 38 5.20 -14.80 -1.06
CA ASN A 38 6.38 -14.88 -0.21
C ASN A 38 7.64 -14.32 -0.89
N ASP A 39 7.77 -14.51 -2.20
CA ASP A 39 8.90 -13.98 -2.96
C ASP A 39 8.81 -12.46 -3.03
N LEU A 40 7.60 -11.92 -3.28
CA LEU A 40 7.32 -10.47 -3.22
C LEU A 40 7.55 -9.89 -1.82
N ALA A 41 7.20 -10.63 -0.77
CA ALA A 41 7.44 -10.19 0.60
C ALA A 41 8.94 -10.03 0.89
N ASN A 42 9.76 -10.96 0.41
CA ASN A 42 11.21 -10.91 0.54
C ASN A 42 11.81 -9.77 -0.28
N GLU A 43 11.42 -9.64 -1.56
CA GLU A 43 11.91 -8.61 -2.47
C GLU A 43 11.65 -7.19 -1.95
N TYR A 44 10.42 -6.93 -1.50
CA TYR A 44 9.99 -5.61 -1.01
C TYR A 44 10.20 -5.43 0.50
N GLY A 45 10.87 -6.37 1.18
CA GLY A 45 11.12 -6.32 2.62
C GLY A 45 9.86 -6.09 3.47
N SER A 46 8.73 -6.67 3.04
CA SER A 46 7.39 -6.41 3.54
C SER A 46 6.76 -7.68 4.10
N ASN A 47 5.87 -7.55 5.09
CA ASN A 47 5.18 -8.71 5.65
C ASN A 47 4.27 -9.36 4.58
N PRO A 48 4.24 -10.69 4.39
CA PRO A 48 3.36 -11.36 3.43
C PRO A 48 1.89 -10.95 3.55
N PHE A 49 1.41 -10.70 4.77
CA PHE A 49 0.05 -10.18 5.02
C PHE A 49 -0.20 -8.81 4.37
N THR A 50 0.81 -7.94 4.35
CA THR A 50 0.72 -6.62 3.72
C THR A 50 0.65 -6.75 2.20
N ILE A 51 1.47 -7.63 1.61
CA ILE A 51 1.42 -7.95 0.17
C ILE A 51 0.03 -8.51 -0.21
N SER A 52 -0.48 -9.49 0.55
CA SER A 52 -1.83 -10.04 0.36
C SER A 52 -2.91 -8.95 0.45
N THR A 53 -2.78 -7.99 1.36
CA THR A 53 -3.76 -6.89 1.47
C THR A 53 -3.69 -5.97 0.26
N ASN A 54 -2.50 -5.63 -0.25
CA ASN A 54 -2.34 -4.85 -1.47
C ASN A 54 -3.00 -5.56 -2.67
N ILE A 55 -2.80 -6.87 -2.81
CA ILE A 55 -3.42 -7.67 -3.89
C ILE A 55 -4.95 -7.66 -3.77
N LYS A 56 -5.49 -7.82 -2.55
CA LYS A 56 -6.95 -7.75 -2.32
C LYS A 56 -7.53 -6.37 -2.66
N GLN A 57 -6.77 -5.31 -2.40
CA GLN A 57 -7.16 -3.92 -2.67
C GLN A 57 -6.78 -3.44 -4.07
N LYS A 58 -6.42 -4.35 -4.99
CA LYS A 58 -5.92 -4.00 -6.34
C LYS A 58 -6.84 -3.05 -7.12
N GLU A 59 -8.16 -3.25 -7.03
CA GLU A 59 -9.14 -2.41 -7.73
C GLU A 59 -9.12 -0.96 -7.22
N VAL A 60 -8.97 -0.79 -5.91
CA VAL A 60 -8.89 0.54 -5.27
C VAL A 60 -7.56 1.20 -5.61
N ILE A 61 -6.46 0.44 -5.57
CA ILE A 61 -5.12 0.92 -5.89
C ILE A 61 -5.03 1.35 -7.37
N LYS A 62 -5.64 0.60 -8.30
CA LYS A 62 -5.69 0.96 -9.73
C LYS A 62 -6.50 2.26 -9.96
N LYS A 63 -7.61 2.45 -9.25
CA LYS A 63 -8.46 3.66 -9.36
C LYS A 63 -7.83 4.92 -8.77
N LEU A 64 -7.05 4.78 -7.70
CA LEU A 64 -6.31 5.88 -7.09
C LEU A 64 -5.06 6.15 -7.93
N GLN A 65 -5.19 7.02 -8.93
CA GLN A 65 -4.07 7.57 -9.70
C GLN A 65 -3.75 8.97 -9.16
N PRO A 66 -2.91 9.08 -8.12
CA PRO A 66 -2.59 10.38 -7.56
C PRO A 66 -1.73 11.19 -8.52
N SER A 67 -1.66 12.50 -8.29
CA SER A 67 -0.79 13.39 -9.06
C SER A 67 0.69 13.02 -8.92
N LYS A 68 1.48 13.39 -9.94
CA LYS A 68 2.93 13.14 -9.96
C LYS A 68 3.59 13.76 -8.73
N GLY A 69 4.20 12.92 -7.88
CA GLY A 69 4.90 13.33 -6.66
C GLY A 69 4.30 12.79 -5.36
N VAL A 70 3.07 12.26 -5.37
CA VAL A 70 2.47 11.63 -4.19
C VAL A 70 2.93 10.17 -4.09
N THR A 71 3.95 9.94 -3.27
CA THR A 71 4.51 8.59 -3.07
C THR A 71 3.70 7.74 -2.11
N ILE A 72 2.97 8.37 -1.17
CA ILE A 72 2.25 7.69 -0.09
C ILE A 72 0.85 8.27 0.06
N ILE A 73 -0.15 7.38 0.10
CA ILE A 73 -1.57 7.74 0.24
C ILE A 73 -2.09 7.36 1.63
N SER A 74 -2.76 8.32 2.29
CA SER A 74 -3.48 8.11 3.54
C SER A 74 -4.77 7.30 3.32
N LYS A 75 -5.28 6.63 4.36
CA LYS A 75 -6.54 5.88 4.28
C LYS A 75 -7.77 6.75 4.02
N LEU A 76 -7.69 8.04 4.32
CA LEU A 76 -8.80 8.99 4.20
C LEU A 76 -8.91 9.56 2.78
N ARG A 77 -7.92 9.30 1.91
CA ARG A 77 -7.90 9.84 0.56
C ARG A 77 -8.93 9.12 -0.31
N THR A 78 -9.80 9.90 -0.93
CA THR A 78 -10.79 9.48 -1.91
C THR A 78 -10.39 9.95 -3.32
N ASN A 79 -11.04 9.39 -4.33
CA ASN A 79 -10.84 9.75 -5.73
C ASN A 79 -11.14 11.24 -6.02
N ILE A 80 -12.02 11.88 -5.25
CA ILE A 80 -12.32 13.33 -5.34
C ILE A 80 -11.04 14.17 -5.15
N HIS A 81 -10.15 13.76 -4.24
CA HIS A 81 -8.89 14.47 -4.04
C HIS A 81 -7.95 14.34 -5.25
N ASP A 82 -7.95 13.18 -5.90
CA ASP A 82 -7.13 12.96 -7.09
C ASP A 82 -7.67 13.78 -8.27
N GLU A 83 -9.00 13.83 -8.47
CA GLU A 83 -9.64 14.70 -9.47
C GLU A 83 -9.35 16.18 -9.23
N MET A 84 -9.46 16.64 -7.97
CA MET A 84 -9.14 18.01 -7.58
C MET A 84 -7.69 18.37 -7.88
N GLU A 85 -6.74 17.50 -7.54
CA GLU A 85 -5.31 17.71 -7.82
C GLU A 85 -5.02 17.78 -9.33
N GLN A 86 -5.69 16.94 -10.14
CA GLN A 86 -5.55 16.98 -11.59
C GLN A 86 -6.08 18.29 -12.20
N LEU A 87 -7.25 18.76 -11.75
CA LEU A 87 -7.80 20.05 -12.18
C LEU A 87 -6.91 21.22 -11.77
N LEU A 88 -6.37 21.20 -10.55
CA LEU A 88 -5.45 22.24 -10.09
C LEU A 88 -4.16 22.28 -10.93
N LEU A 89 -3.62 21.12 -11.31
CA LEU A 89 -2.46 21.05 -12.19
C LEU A 89 -2.74 21.59 -13.59
N LEU A 90 -3.93 21.36 -14.14
CA LEU A 90 -4.33 21.95 -15.43
C LEU A 90 -4.42 23.48 -15.30
N TRP A 91 -5.07 23.98 -14.25
CA TRP A 91 -5.22 25.42 -14.01
C TRP A 91 -3.88 26.15 -13.88
N ILE A 92 -2.90 25.55 -13.18
CA ILE A 92 -1.56 26.14 -13.05
C ILE A 92 -0.83 26.16 -14.41
N LYS A 93 -1.02 25.15 -15.26
CA LYS A 93 -0.35 25.07 -16.57
C LYS A 93 -0.95 26.00 -17.63
N GLU A 94 -2.23 26.30 -17.52
CA GLU A 94 -2.92 27.23 -18.43
C GLU A 94 -2.60 28.70 -18.12
N LYS A 95 -1.91 28.97 -17.01
CA LYS A 95 -1.46 30.29 -16.54
C LYS A 95 -0.01 30.58 -16.94
#